data_AF-A0A357BQH1-F1
#
_entry.id   AF-A0A357BQH1-F1
#
_cell.length_a   1.000
_cell.length_b   1.000
_cell.length_c   1.000
_cell.angle_alpha   90.00
_cell.angle_beta   90.00
_cell.angle_gamma   90.00
#
_symmetry.space_group_name_H-M   'P 1'
#
loop_
_entity.id
_entity.type
_entity.pdbx_description
1 polymer ?
#
loop_
_entity_poly.entity_id
_entity_poly.type
_entity_poly.pdbx_seq_one_letter_code
_entity_poly.pdbx_strand_id
1 'polypeptide(L)'
;MVKSKIPIPCIYPIIDDSIVPFDKIGEITKALIAGGAKIVQLRVKRLSSKVFLKSARIIRKITRDSSAIFIVNDRVDIALLAEADGVHLGQDDLPVKEARKLLGNNKIIGYS
;
A
#
# COMPACT_ATOMS: atom_id res chain seq x y z
N MET A 1 11.07 23.02 -4.11
CA MET A 1 11.19 22.03 -3.02
C MET A 1 9.83 21.40 -2.76
N VAL A 2 9.63 20.14 -3.14
CA VAL A 2 8.41 19.40 -2.79
C VAL A 2 8.52 19.05 -1.31
N LYS A 3 7.72 19.66 -0.42
CA LYS A 3 7.63 19.25 0.98
C LYS A 3 7.33 17.74 1.02
N SER A 4 8.07 16.99 1.84
CA SER A 4 7.82 15.55 2.02
C SER A 4 6.35 15.35 2.42
N LYS A 5 5.58 14.67 1.57
CA LYS A 5 4.18 14.29 1.85
C LYS A 5 4.06 13.18 2.89
N ILE A 6 5.18 12.59 3.32
CA ILE A 6 5.21 11.43 4.19
C ILE A 6 5.34 11.93 5.64
N PRO A 7 4.36 11.65 6.52
CA PRO A 7 4.44 12.05 7.92
C PRO A 7 5.48 11.18 8.62
N ILE A 8 6.63 11.74 8.98
CA ILE A 8 7.65 11.05 9.78
C ILE A 8 8.03 11.91 10.99
N PRO A 9 8.17 11.32 12.19
CA PRO A 9 7.98 9.88 12.48
C PRO A 9 6.50 9.45 12.50
N CYS A 10 6.20 8.24 12.02
CA CYS A 10 4.86 7.63 12.14
C CYS A 10 4.94 6.10 12.21
N ILE A 11 3.82 5.48 12.61
CA ILE A 11 3.64 4.02 12.57
C ILE A 11 3.28 3.61 11.14
N TYR A 12 4.03 2.65 10.58
CA TYR A 12 3.86 2.10 9.23
C TYR A 12 3.68 0.57 9.26
N PRO A 13 2.48 0.06 9.60
CA PRO A 13 2.19 -1.37 9.60
C PRO A 13 2.12 -1.98 8.19
N ILE A 14 2.49 -3.26 8.12
CA ILE A 14 2.33 -4.13 6.96
C ILE A 14 1.23 -5.14 7.24
N ILE A 15 0.16 -5.11 6.44
CA ILE A 15 -0.89 -6.13 6.43
C ILE A 15 -0.42 -7.22 5.47
N ASP A 16 -0.12 -8.40 6.01
CA ASP A 16 0.34 -9.57 5.26
C ASP A 16 -0.79 -10.60 5.18
N ASP A 17 -1.09 -11.07 3.97
CA ASP A 17 -2.12 -12.08 3.71
C ASP A 17 -1.80 -13.45 4.30
N SER A 18 -0.57 -13.66 4.79
CA SER A 18 -0.19 -14.84 5.59
C SER A 18 -0.83 -14.85 6.98
N ILE A 19 -1.13 -13.68 7.53
CA ILE A 19 -1.58 -13.47 8.92
C ILE A 19 -3.04 -13.00 8.96
N VAL A 20 -3.39 -12.04 8.11
CA VAL A 20 -4.72 -11.42 8.11
C VAL A 20 -5.58 -12.04 7.00
N PRO A 21 -6.65 -12.78 7.33
CA PRO A 21 -7.53 -13.34 6.33
C PRO A 21 -8.33 -12.23 5.62
N PHE A 22 -8.74 -12.50 4.38
CA PHE A 22 -9.36 -11.52 3.49
C PHE A 22 -10.57 -10.81 4.11
N ASP A 23 -11.44 -11.54 4.80
CA ASP A 23 -12.65 -11.05 5.45
C ASP A 23 -12.36 -10.11 6.63
N LYS A 24 -11.15 -10.15 7.20
CA LYS A 24 -10.70 -9.31 8.31
C LYS A 24 -9.87 -8.09 7.89
N ILE A 25 -9.48 -7.98 6.63
CA ILE A 25 -8.63 -6.87 6.13
C ILE A 25 -9.21 -5.49 6.48
N GLY A 26 -10.51 -5.29 6.27
CA GLY A 26 -11.15 -4.00 6.56
C GLY A 26 -11.17 -3.65 8.04
N GLU A 27 -11.42 -4.64 8.91
CA GLU A 27 -11.43 -4.47 10.37
C GLU A 27 -10.05 -4.09 10.89
N ILE A 28 -9.03 -4.85 10.50
CA ILE A 28 -7.63 -4.60 10.89
C ILE A 28 -7.14 -3.25 10.38
N THR A 29 -7.46 -2.88 9.14
CA THR A 29 -7.06 -1.58 8.58
C THR A 29 -7.60 -0.42 9.42
N LYS A 30 -8.88 -0.49 9.82
CA LYS A 30 -9.49 0.54 10.68
C LYS A 30 -8.84 0.58 12.06
N ALA A 31 -8.58 -0.58 12.66
CA ALA A 31 -7.93 -0.67 13.97
C ALA A 31 -6.51 -0.07 13.95
N LEU A 32 -5.71 -0.36 12.91
CA LEU A 32 -4.37 0.21 12.74
C LEU A 32 -4.40 1.74 12.64
N ILE A 33 -5.31 2.28 11.84
CA ILE A 33 -5.47 3.74 11.68
C ILE A 33 -5.92 4.38 13.00
N ALA A 34 -6.89 3.78 13.70
CA ALA A 34 -7.33 4.24 15.02
C ALA A 34 -6.19 4.21 16.04
N GLY A 35 -5.29 3.23 15.95
CA GLY A 35 -4.07 3.11 16.74
C GLY A 35 -2.95 4.10 16.35
N GLY A 36 -3.19 4.99 15.38
CA GLY A 36 -2.25 6.05 15.00
C GLY A 36 -1.42 5.78 13.74
N ALA A 37 -1.65 4.68 13.02
CA ALA A 37 -1.00 4.44 11.74
C ALA A 37 -1.32 5.56 10.74
N LYS A 38 -0.28 6.13 10.13
CA LYS A 38 -0.41 7.16 9.07
C LYS A 38 -0.06 6.63 7.68
N ILE A 39 0.49 5.42 7.62
CA ILE A 39 0.79 4.70 6.39
C ILE A 39 0.36 3.25 6.60
N VAL A 40 -0.23 2.60 5.59
CA VAL A 40 -0.58 1.18 5.61
C VAL A 40 -0.05 0.53 4.34
N GLN A 41 0.69 -0.57 4.49
CA GLN A 41 1.16 -1.38 3.37
C GLN A 41 0.34 -2.66 3.27
N LEU A 42 -0.10 -3.02 2.06
CA LEU A 42 -0.63 -4.35 1.79
C LEU A 42 0.43 -5.20 1.10
N ARG A 43 0.74 -6.34 1.70
CA ARG A 43 1.63 -7.36 1.17
C ARG A 43 0.86 -8.67 0.96
N VAL A 44 0.95 -9.22 -0.24
CA VAL A 44 0.21 -10.43 -0.62
C VAL A 44 1.16 -11.43 -1.27
N LYS A 45 1.19 -12.65 -0.73
CA LYS A 45 2.00 -13.77 -1.23
C LYS A 45 1.19 -14.92 -1.82
N ARG A 46 -0.04 -15.12 -1.34
CA ARG A 46 -0.82 -16.36 -1.57
C ARG A 46 -2.13 -16.11 -2.31
N LEU A 47 -2.70 -14.91 -2.21
CA LEU A 47 -3.98 -14.61 -2.83
C LEU A 47 -3.87 -14.47 -4.36
N SER A 48 -4.95 -14.85 -5.06
CA SER A 48 -5.07 -14.58 -6.49
C SER A 48 -5.12 -13.07 -6.77
N SER A 49 -4.70 -12.64 -7.97
CA SER A 49 -4.72 -11.22 -8.37
C SER A 49 -6.11 -10.57 -8.22
N LYS A 50 -7.20 -11.33 -8.43
CA LYS A 50 -8.58 -10.85 -8.24
C LYS A 50 -8.85 -10.50 -6.78
N VAL A 51 -8.42 -11.37 -5.85
CA VAL A 51 -8.62 -11.14 -4.41
C VAL A 51 -7.65 -10.07 -3.91
N PHE A 52 -6.40 -10.05 -4.37
CA PHE A 52 -5.44 -8.98 -4.07
C PHE A 52 -6.02 -7.60 -4.44
N LEU A 53 -6.50 -7.43 -5.67
CA LEU A 53 -7.10 -6.15 -6.08
C LEU A 53 -8.31 -5.78 -5.23
N LYS A 54 -9.15 -6.76 -4.85
CA LYS A 54 -10.30 -6.53 -3.96
C LYS A 54 -9.84 -6.07 -2.58
N SER A 55 -8.83 -6.72 -2.00
CA SER A 55 -8.20 -6.32 -0.72
C SER A 55 -7.66 -4.89 -0.80
N ALA A 56 -6.90 -4.59 -1.85
CA ALA A 56 -6.29 -3.28 -2.04
C ALA A 56 -7.35 -2.17 -2.13
N ARG A 57 -8.47 -2.41 -2.83
CA ARG A 57 -9.59 -1.45 -2.91
C ARG A 57 -10.29 -1.23 -1.57
N ILE A 58 -10.44 -2.27 -0.74
CA ILE A 58 -10.99 -2.14 0.61
C ILE A 58 -10.09 -1.23 1.45
N ILE A 59 -8.78 -1.49 1.45
CA ILE A 59 -7.82 -0.68 2.21
C ILE A 59 -7.80 0.75 1.69
N ARG A 60 -7.70 0.96 0.36
CA ARG A 60 -7.71 2.30 -0.27
C ARG A 60 -8.90 3.13 0.17
N LYS A 61 -10.09 2.55 0.21
CA LYS A 61 -11.31 3.26 0.64
C LYS A 61 -11.12 3.80 2.06
N ILE A 62 -10.74 2.92 2.99
CA ILE A 62 -10.56 3.27 4.40
C ILE A 62 -9.43 4.31 4.60
N THR A 63 -8.30 4.13 3.92
CA THR A 63 -7.15 5.04 4.06
C THR A 63 -7.43 6.42 3.48
N ARG A 64 -8.18 6.50 2.37
CA ARG A 64 -8.62 7.78 1.78
C ARG A 64 -9.50 8.57 2.76
N ASP A 65 -10.47 7.92 3.38
CA ASP A 65 -11.38 8.56 4.36
C ASP A 65 -10.63 9.06 5.60
N SER A 66 -9.48 8.45 5.92
CA SER A 66 -8.67 8.76 7.11
C SER A 66 -7.42 9.60 6.80
N SER A 67 -7.23 10.04 5.56
CA SER A 67 -6.00 10.71 5.09
C SER A 67 -4.71 9.93 5.39
N ALA A 68 -4.79 8.59 5.49
CA ALA A 68 -3.64 7.72 5.63
C ALA A 68 -3.08 7.36 4.25
N ILE A 69 -1.76 7.21 4.16
CA ILE A 69 -1.08 6.80 2.93
C ILE A 69 -1.27 5.29 2.74
N PHE A 70 -1.62 4.86 1.53
CA PHE A 70 -1.72 3.44 1.18
C PHE A 70 -0.65 3.03 0.18
N ILE A 71 0.11 2.00 0.55
CA ILE A 71 1.19 1.41 -0.27
C ILE A 71 0.86 -0.04 -0.61
N VAL A 72 1.15 -0.45 -1.84
CA VAL A 72 1.04 -1.85 -2.28
C VAL A 72 2.43 -2.43 -2.47
N ASN A 73 2.69 -3.61 -1.92
CA ASN A 73 3.95 -4.33 -2.13
C ASN A 73 4.03 -4.91 -3.54
N ASP A 74 5.18 -4.74 -4.20
CA ASP A 74 5.68 -5.39 -5.43
C ASP A 74 4.88 -5.11 -6.73
N ARG A 75 3.54 -5.19 -6.64
CA ARG A 75 2.61 -5.16 -7.77
C ARG A 75 2.19 -3.75 -8.15
N VAL A 76 2.96 -3.12 -9.04
CA VAL A 76 2.69 -1.80 -9.62
C VAL A 76 1.32 -1.71 -10.30
N ASP A 77 0.92 -2.76 -11.01
CA ASP A 77 -0.39 -2.87 -11.66
C ASP A 77 -1.54 -2.82 -10.65
N ILE A 78 -1.45 -3.58 -9.55
CA ILE A 78 -2.44 -3.56 -8.47
C ILE A 78 -2.47 -2.18 -7.80
N ALA A 79 -1.32 -1.56 -7.57
CA ALA A 79 -1.22 -0.22 -7.00
C ALA A 79 -1.95 0.83 -7.87
N LEU A 80 -1.79 0.76 -9.19
CA LEU A 80 -2.49 1.64 -10.14
C LEU A 80 -3.99 1.37 -10.15
N LEU A 81 -4.41 0.11 -10.30
CA LEU A 81 -5.82 -0.30 -10.37
C LEU A 81 -6.61 -0.07 -9.06
N ALA A 82 -5.91 -0.01 -7.94
CA ALA A 82 -6.46 0.31 -6.62
C ALA A 82 -6.25 1.78 -6.22
N GLU A 83 -5.66 2.60 -7.09
CA GLU A 83 -5.35 4.01 -6.80
C GLU A 83 -4.52 4.21 -5.50
N ALA A 84 -3.62 3.29 -5.20
CA ALA A 84 -2.69 3.40 -4.08
C ALA A 84 -1.81 4.66 -4.22
N ASP A 85 -1.33 5.19 -3.10
CA ASP A 85 -0.46 6.36 -3.08
C ASP A 85 0.97 6.03 -3.54
N GLY A 86 1.33 4.74 -3.52
CA GLY A 86 2.61 4.27 -4.01
C GLY A 86 2.79 2.76 -3.94
N VAL A 87 4.03 2.36 -4.19
CA VAL A 87 4.50 0.97 -4.07
C VAL A 87 5.69 0.88 -3.15
N HIS A 88 5.92 -0.32 -2.63
CA HIS A 88 7.20 -0.71 -2.04
C HIS A 88 7.75 -1.87 -2.87
N LEU A 89 9.01 -1.77 -3.29
CA LEU A 89 9.68 -2.74 -4.17
C LEU A 89 10.94 -3.26 -3.47
N GLY A 90 11.22 -4.55 -3.60
CA GLY A 90 12.48 -5.18 -3.24
C GLY A 90 13.45 -5.28 -4.44
N GLN A 91 14.59 -5.91 -4.18
CA GLN A 91 15.68 -6.10 -5.14
C GLN A 91 15.28 -6.95 -6.37
N ASP A 92 14.40 -7.93 -6.18
CA ASP A 92 13.96 -8.87 -7.21
C ASP A 92 12.66 -8.44 -7.92
N ASP A 93 12.10 -7.27 -7.55
CA ASP A 93 10.87 -6.74 -8.14
C ASP A 93 11.14 -5.91 -9.40
N LEU A 94 10.08 -5.32 -9.97
CA LEU A 94 10.21 -4.44 -11.13
C LEU A 94 11.24 -3.33 -10.84
N PRO A 95 12.22 -3.07 -11.74
CA PRO A 95 13.22 -2.04 -11.52
C PRO A 95 12.59 -0.68 -11.24
N VAL A 96 13.11 0.04 -10.25
CA VAL A 96 12.58 1.35 -9.80
C VAL A 96 12.36 2.32 -10.96
N LYS A 97 13.26 2.32 -11.94
CA LYS A 97 13.17 3.16 -13.14
C LYS A 97 11.93 2.85 -13.97
N GLU A 98 11.61 1.56 -14.16
CA GLU A 98 10.42 1.13 -14.91
C GLU A 98 9.15 1.37 -14.10
N ALA A 99 9.17 1.10 -12.79
CA ALA A 99 8.07 1.45 -11.90
C ALA A 99 7.76 2.96 -11.93
N ARG A 100 8.78 3.83 -11.94
CA ARG A 100 8.61 5.28 -12.02
C ARG A 100 7.94 5.72 -13.32
N LYS A 101 8.25 5.09 -14.47
CA LYS A 101 7.59 5.39 -15.74
C LYS A 101 6.08 5.12 -15.68
N LEU A 102 5.68 4.01 -15.04
CA LEU A 102 4.28 3.62 -14.89
C LEU A 102 3.53 4.48 -13.86
N LEU A 103 4.19 4.82 -12.75
CA LEU A 103 3.60 5.50 -11.60
C LEU A 103 3.56 7.04 -11.74
N GLY A 104 4.32 7.59 -12.70
CA GLY A 104 4.51 9.03 -12.86
C GLY A 104 5.27 9.66 -11.70
N ASN A 105 5.36 11.00 -11.66
CA ASN A 105 6.22 11.71 -10.70
C ASN A 105 5.62 11.90 -9.29
N ASN A 106 4.33 11.58 -9.12
CA ASN A 106 3.59 11.95 -7.90
C ASN A 106 3.43 10.82 -6.88
N LYS A 107 3.55 9.56 -7.32
CA LYS A 107 3.38 8.39 -6.44
C LYS A 107 4.68 8.05 -5.70
N ILE A 108 4.51 7.51 -4.50
CA ILE A 108 5.62 7.10 -3.62
C ILE A 108 6.22 5.79 -4.16
N ILE A 109 7.54 5.66 -4.09
CA ILE A 109 8.25 4.40 -4.30
C ILE A 109 9.14 4.20 -3.07
N GLY A 110 8.79 3.23 -2.23
CA GLY A 110 9.68 2.66 -1.22
C GLY A 110 10.56 1.59 -1.86
N TYR A 111 11.77 1.42 -1.35
CA TYR A 111 12.72 0.43 -1.86
C TYR A 111 13.46 -0.24 -0.70
N SER A 112 13.68 -1.55 -0.81
CA SER A 112 14.49 -2.37 0.11
C SER A 112 15.51 -3.19 -0.66
#